data_AF-A0A957X7V7-F1
#
_entry.id   AF-A0A957X7V7-F1
#
_cell.length_a   1.000
_cell.length_b   1.000
_cell.length_c   1.000
_cell.angle_alpha   90.00
_cell.angle_beta   90.00
_cell.angle_gamma   90.00
#
_symmetry.space_group_name_H-M   'P 1'
#
loop_
_entity.id
_entity.type
_entity.pdbx_description
1 polymer ?
#
loop_
_entity_poly.entity_id
_entity_poly.type
_entity_poly.pdbx_seq_one_letter_code
_entity_poly.pdbx_strand_id
1 'polypeptide(L)'
;MPGPQSIVSHLYIKIAGAPIADEVLRQVTEVTVDQQVHLPSMFTIRLADPDLTLLDGDLFTVAKPIEIVGETEDQKEILLMDGEITAIEPEFDEGMIAELQVRGYDKLHRLYRTVRSKTYLNVKDSDLANEIAQNAGLIAEVDATRTVYDHLYQDNQSDLHFLMQRAWRIGYACYITAGKLVFRKPTTEAASVTLTWGDDLLAFRPRMTLAEQVEEVVVRGWDVRKKSAIVGRETQGKLYPELEGPKAKEMGGELTKKLGGGSKVVVVDQPVVSQAEADILAAARLNEISGNFIEAEGKAYRRPEIRAGERIKLEALGKRFSGTYLVTSATHLYTDAGFTTTFHVTGARTELLTDQLHAHQRLSRRNGLASAIVTNTDDPNTWGRVKVKYPWMADDEESDWVRVAAAGAGPDAGFSTIPAVDDEVVVGFVHGDFNQPIVLGGLWNGQDQLPPPTAQAPAGEKPLVRSWHSRSGHQITVYDNADDKIEVQTAA
;
A
#
# COMPACT_ATOMS: atom_id res chain seq x y z
N MET A 1 43.25 -10.79 28.99
CA MET A 1 42.23 -11.22 28.02
C MET A 1 40.90 -10.68 28.52
N PRO A 2 40.16 -9.86 27.75
CA PRO A 2 38.77 -9.62 28.10
C PRO A 2 38.04 -10.97 28.01
N GLY A 3 37.33 -11.34 29.09
CA GLY A 3 36.58 -12.59 29.13
C GLY A 3 35.45 -12.61 28.09
N PRO A 4 34.86 -13.78 27.81
CA PRO A 4 33.71 -13.88 26.91
C PRO A 4 32.60 -12.96 27.44
N GLN A 5 32.30 -11.90 26.70
CA GLN A 5 31.17 -11.04 26.99
C GLN A 5 29.93 -11.82 26.65
N SER A 6 29.16 -12.16 27.67
CA SER A 6 27.86 -12.81 27.50
C SER A 6 26.92 -11.89 26.70
N ILE A 7 26.20 -12.45 25.73
CA ILE A 7 25.10 -11.79 24.98
C ILE A 7 24.14 -11.02 25.92
N VAL A 8 24.02 -11.50 27.17
CA VAL A 8 23.08 -11.09 28.22
C VAL A 8 23.21 -9.62 28.66
N SER A 9 24.37 -8.96 28.54
CA SER A 9 24.55 -7.65 29.21
C SER A 9 23.83 -6.47 28.55
N HIS A 10 23.19 -6.66 27.38
CA HIS A 10 22.60 -5.55 26.61
C HIS A 10 21.26 -5.92 25.93
N LEU A 11 20.64 -7.05 26.30
CA LEU A 11 19.41 -7.54 25.69
C LEU A 11 18.48 -8.16 26.73
N TYR A 12 17.23 -7.73 26.74
CA TYR A 12 16.16 -8.29 27.57
C TYR A 12 15.06 -8.85 26.68
N ILE A 13 14.65 -10.09 26.98
CA ILE A 13 13.57 -10.77 26.28
C ILE A 13 12.45 -11.06 27.28
N LYS A 14 11.23 -10.64 26.95
CA LYS A 14 10.03 -10.98 27.72
C LYS A 14 9.09 -11.80 26.86
N ILE A 15 8.54 -12.87 27.43
CA ILE A 15 7.53 -13.71 26.79
C ILE A 15 6.28 -13.69 27.66
N ALA A 16 5.12 -13.44 27.05
CA ALA A 16 3.87 -13.27 27.78
C ALA A 16 3.94 -12.22 28.92
N GLY A 17 4.76 -11.18 28.73
CA GLY A 17 4.98 -10.10 29.70
C GLY A 17 5.95 -10.43 30.84
N ALA A 18 6.46 -11.66 30.94
CA ALA A 18 7.44 -12.06 31.93
C ALA A 18 8.86 -12.13 31.32
N PRO A 19 9.90 -11.62 32.01
CA PRO A 19 11.28 -11.81 31.55
C PRO A 19 11.63 -13.30 31.53
N ILE A 20 12.38 -13.74 30.51
CA ILE A 20 12.90 -15.11 30.48
C ILE A 20 13.97 -15.29 31.57
N ALA A 21 14.06 -16.51 32.11
CA ALA A 21 15.03 -16.82 33.16
C ALA A 21 16.48 -16.72 32.66
N ASP A 22 17.40 -16.33 33.53
CA ASP A 22 18.83 -16.21 33.20
C ASP A 22 19.43 -17.52 32.68
N GLU A 23 18.94 -18.69 33.12
CA GLU A 23 19.40 -19.97 32.58
C GLU A 23 19.07 -20.13 31.10
N VAL A 24 17.86 -19.71 30.68
CA VAL A 24 17.41 -19.74 29.28
C VAL A 24 18.15 -18.68 28.46
N LEU A 25 18.38 -17.50 29.05
CA LEU A 25 19.09 -16.41 28.37
C LEU A 25 20.54 -16.79 28.04
N ARG A 26 21.18 -17.65 28.83
CA ARG A 26 22.51 -18.23 28.53
C ARG A 26 22.51 -19.25 27.40
N GLN A 27 21.35 -19.79 27.04
CA GLN A 27 21.21 -20.72 25.91
C GLN A 27 21.02 -19.97 24.58
N VAL A 28 20.70 -18.67 24.61
CA VAL A 28 20.57 -17.84 23.41
C VAL A 28 21.95 -17.67 22.76
N THR A 29 22.06 -18.06 21.49
CA THR A 29 23.29 -17.95 20.69
C THR A 29 23.25 -16.76 19.75
N GLU A 30 22.06 -16.44 19.22
CA GLU A 30 21.85 -15.33 18.30
C GLU A 30 20.44 -14.74 18.47
N VAL A 31 20.35 -13.40 18.46
CA VAL A 31 19.08 -12.70 18.29
C VAL A 31 19.20 -11.71 17.14
N THR A 32 18.33 -11.87 16.15
CA THR A 32 18.20 -10.94 15.04
C THR A 32 16.84 -10.27 15.11
N VAL A 33 16.81 -8.94 15.10
CA VAL A 33 15.59 -8.14 14.95
C VAL A 33 15.72 -7.31 13.69
N ASP A 34 14.88 -7.58 12.69
CA ASP A 34 14.82 -6.83 11.44
C ASP A 34 13.57 -5.95 11.40
N GLN A 35 13.76 -4.64 11.50
CA GLN A 35 12.72 -3.64 11.47
C GLN A 35 12.60 -3.02 10.08
N GLN A 36 11.38 -2.85 9.58
CA GLN A 36 11.14 -2.24 8.27
C GLN A 36 9.96 -1.26 8.27
N VAL A 37 10.07 -0.19 7.48
CA VAL A 37 8.97 0.80 7.28
C VAL A 37 7.93 0.33 6.26
N HIS A 38 8.29 -0.64 5.41
CA HIS A 38 7.48 -1.07 4.27
C HIS A 38 7.04 -2.53 4.34
N LEU A 39 7.52 -3.31 5.31
CA LEU A 39 7.15 -4.70 5.52
C LEU A 39 6.95 -4.95 7.01
N PRO A 40 6.19 -5.99 7.40
CA PRO A 40 6.15 -6.43 8.80
C PRO A 40 7.56 -6.70 9.31
N SER A 41 7.89 -6.13 10.47
CA SER A 41 9.15 -6.39 11.14
C SER A 41 9.20 -7.83 11.64
N MET A 42 10.38 -8.43 11.64
CA MET A 42 10.57 -9.82 12.03
C MET A 42 11.68 -9.96 13.07
N PHE A 43 11.62 -11.05 13.84
CA PHE A 43 12.71 -11.43 14.72
C PHE A 43 12.99 -12.93 14.61
N THR A 44 14.23 -13.29 14.92
CA THR A 44 14.68 -14.66 15.07
C THR A 44 15.53 -14.75 16.34
N ILE A 45 15.27 -15.77 17.17
CA ILE A 45 16.07 -16.11 18.35
C ILE A 45 16.55 -17.53 18.14
N ARG A 46 17.87 -17.75 18.11
CA ARG A 46 18.48 -19.08 18.12
C ARG A 46 18.92 -19.42 19.52
N LEU A 47 18.57 -20.62 19.99
CA LEU A 47 18.95 -21.14 21.28
C LEU A 47 19.56 -22.54 21.15
N ALA A 48 20.60 -22.82 21.91
CA ALA A 48 21.11 -24.18 22.08
C ALA A 48 20.19 -24.97 23.03
N ASP A 49 19.66 -26.10 22.58
CA ASP A 49 18.72 -26.93 23.36
C ASP A 49 19.15 -28.41 23.34
N PRO A 50 20.34 -28.76 23.86
CA PRO A 50 20.89 -30.12 23.76
C PRO A 50 20.02 -31.20 24.43
N ASP A 51 19.23 -30.82 25.44
CA ASP A 51 18.37 -31.72 26.21
C ASP A 51 16.88 -31.63 25.78
N LEU A 52 16.56 -30.87 24.72
CA LEU A 52 15.20 -30.64 24.19
C LEU A 52 14.20 -30.03 25.18
N THR A 53 14.72 -29.41 26.25
CA THR A 53 13.91 -28.83 27.32
C THR A 53 13.16 -27.58 26.90
N LEU A 54 13.72 -26.80 25.97
CA LEU A 54 13.05 -25.60 25.45
C LEU A 54 11.99 -25.96 24.42
N LEU A 55 12.27 -26.98 23.59
CA LEU A 55 11.35 -27.50 22.58
C LEU A 55 10.12 -28.15 23.22
N ASP A 56 10.32 -29.01 24.23
CA ASP A 56 9.23 -29.71 24.92
C ASP A 56 8.51 -28.82 25.97
N GLY A 57 9.12 -27.69 26.32
CA GLY A 57 8.59 -26.74 27.29
C GLY A 57 7.53 -25.81 26.71
N ASP A 58 6.74 -25.20 27.59
CA ASP A 58 5.71 -24.24 27.18
C ASP A 58 6.28 -22.84 26.92
N LEU A 59 7.55 -22.54 27.20
CA LEU A 59 8.06 -21.16 27.15
C LEU A 59 7.95 -20.56 25.74
N PHE A 60 8.45 -21.28 24.73
CA PHE A 60 8.42 -20.89 23.34
C PHE A 60 7.30 -21.63 22.61
N THR A 61 6.07 -21.12 22.67
CA THR A 61 4.93 -21.65 21.90
C THR A 61 4.42 -20.60 20.91
N VAL A 62 3.93 -21.05 19.75
CA VAL A 62 3.31 -20.18 18.75
C VAL A 62 2.16 -19.38 19.36
N ALA A 63 1.95 -18.16 18.86
CA ALA A 63 0.97 -17.17 19.30
C ALA A 63 1.24 -16.51 20.67
N LYS A 64 2.34 -16.83 21.36
CA LYS A 64 2.74 -16.04 22.54
C LYS A 64 3.30 -14.68 22.14
N PRO A 65 2.94 -13.60 22.86
CA PRO A 65 3.51 -12.29 22.62
C PRO A 65 4.94 -12.24 23.18
N ILE A 66 5.79 -11.46 22.54
CA ILE A 66 7.19 -11.31 22.90
C ILE A 66 7.62 -9.84 22.76
N GLU A 67 8.42 -9.40 23.72
CA GLU A 67 9.10 -8.12 23.68
C GLU A 67 10.61 -8.35 23.66
N ILE A 68 11.30 -7.69 22.74
CA ILE A 68 12.76 -7.67 22.67
C ILE A 68 13.20 -6.23 22.91
N VAL A 69 13.99 -6.03 23.96
CA VAL A 69 14.46 -4.71 24.41
C VAL A 69 15.98 -4.70 24.37
N GLY A 70 16.54 -3.76 23.62
CA GLY A 70 17.97 -3.48 23.62
C GLY A 70 18.32 -2.40 24.64
N GLU A 71 19.52 -2.45 25.18
CA GLU A 71 20.04 -1.44 26.11
C GLU A 71 21.18 -0.63 25.48
N THR A 72 21.15 0.69 25.64
CA THR A 72 22.26 1.58 25.21
C THR A 72 23.41 1.56 26.21
N GLU A 73 24.55 2.16 25.86
CA GLU A 73 25.68 2.32 26.80
C GLU A 73 25.29 3.14 28.05
N ASP A 74 24.34 4.07 27.91
CA ASP A 74 23.80 4.89 29.00
C ASP A 74 22.68 4.19 29.81
N GLN A 75 22.55 2.86 29.69
CA GLN A 75 21.52 2.05 30.36
C GLN A 75 20.08 2.44 30.03
N LYS A 76 19.86 2.99 28.82
CA LYS A 76 18.52 3.33 28.35
C LYS A 76 17.92 2.12 27.63
N GLU A 77 16.75 1.69 28.08
CA GLU A 77 15.98 0.63 27.43
C GLU A 77 15.31 1.15 26.14
N ILE A 78 15.51 0.42 25.04
CA ILE A 78 14.90 0.68 23.74
C ILE A 78 14.13 -0.56 23.30
N LEU A 79 12.80 -0.41 23.14
CA LEU A 79 11.97 -1.48 22.58
C LEU A 79 12.30 -1.67 21.10
N LEU A 80 12.86 -2.83 20.77
CA LEU A 80 13.23 -3.23 19.41
C LEU A 80 12.10 -4.02 18.73
N MET A 81 11.37 -4.84 19.49
CA MET A 81 10.27 -5.64 18.96
C MET A 81 9.14 -5.76 19.99
N ASP A 82 7.90 -5.54 19.55
CA ASP A 82 6.67 -6.00 20.20
C ASP A 82 5.91 -6.83 19.16
N GLY A 83 6.00 -8.15 19.31
CA GLY A 83 5.53 -9.09 18.29
C GLY A 83 4.99 -10.38 18.87
N GLU A 84 4.84 -11.38 18.01
CA GLU A 84 4.27 -12.67 18.36
C GLU A 84 5.11 -13.78 17.73
N ILE A 85 5.30 -14.87 18.48
CA ILE A 85 5.95 -16.08 17.96
C ILE A 85 5.03 -16.69 16.91
N THR A 86 5.50 -16.81 15.66
CA THR A 86 4.73 -17.38 14.55
C THR A 86 5.24 -18.73 14.11
N ALA A 87 6.51 -19.05 14.38
CA ALA A 87 7.10 -20.33 14.04
C ALA A 87 8.15 -20.76 15.07
N ILE A 88 8.28 -22.07 15.21
CA ILE A 88 9.31 -22.75 16.00
C ILE A 88 9.95 -23.76 15.05
N GLU A 89 11.25 -23.68 14.90
CA GLU A 89 12.03 -24.40 13.91
C GLU A 89 13.18 -25.11 14.64
N PRO A 90 12.99 -26.35 15.12
CA PRO A 90 14.09 -27.13 15.69
C PRO A 90 15.02 -27.63 14.57
N GLU A 91 16.33 -27.55 14.81
CA GLU A 91 17.39 -28.03 13.93
C GLU A 91 18.19 -29.11 14.67
N PHE A 92 18.37 -30.28 14.04
CA PHE A 92 19.04 -31.43 14.61
C PHE A 92 20.24 -31.80 13.74
N ASP A 93 21.44 -31.50 14.23
CA ASP A 93 22.69 -31.68 13.50
C ASP A 93 23.49 -32.91 13.94
N GLU A 94 24.48 -33.27 13.12
CA GLU A 94 25.43 -34.34 13.43
C GLU A 94 26.13 -34.09 14.78
N GLY A 95 26.27 -35.16 15.56
CA GLY A 95 26.86 -35.06 16.91
C GLY A 95 25.86 -34.82 18.04
N MET A 96 24.56 -34.98 17.78
CA MET A 96 23.48 -34.71 18.75
C MET A 96 23.45 -33.25 19.21
N ILE A 97 23.71 -32.34 18.27
CA ILE A 97 23.55 -30.91 18.48
C ILE A 97 22.11 -30.58 18.12
N ALA A 98 21.36 -30.06 19.09
CA ALA A 98 19.99 -29.61 18.90
C ALA A 98 19.93 -28.10 19.14
N GLU A 99 19.41 -27.37 18.15
CA GLU A 99 19.15 -25.94 18.23
C GLU A 99 17.66 -25.66 18.07
N LEU A 100 17.16 -24.68 18.80
CA LEU A 100 15.81 -24.17 18.69
C LEU A 100 15.84 -22.78 18.06
N GLN A 101 15.27 -22.64 16.87
CA GLN A 101 15.04 -21.33 16.26
C GLN A 101 13.59 -20.89 16.47
N VAL A 102 13.41 -19.76 17.13
CA VAL A 102 12.11 -19.12 17.36
C VAL A 102 11.99 -17.92 16.44
N ARG A 103 10.95 -17.91 15.59
CA ARG A 103 10.68 -16.81 14.65
C ARG A 103 9.34 -16.17 14.93
N GLY A 104 9.27 -14.86 14.74
CA GLY A 104 8.01 -14.15 14.81
C GLY A 104 8.01 -12.85 14.05
N TYR A 105 6.85 -12.21 14.07
CA TYR A 105 6.60 -10.93 13.40
C TYR A 105 5.94 -9.96 14.37
N ASP A 106 6.05 -8.67 14.09
CA ASP A 106 5.20 -7.66 14.71
C ASP A 106 3.71 -7.92 14.42
N LYS A 107 2.80 -7.24 15.11
CA LYS A 107 1.36 -7.48 14.95
C LYS A 107 0.80 -7.13 13.56
N LEU A 108 1.59 -6.53 12.66
CA LEU A 108 1.17 -6.12 11.32
C LEU A 108 0.91 -7.34 10.44
N HIS A 109 1.61 -8.45 10.70
CA HIS A 109 1.42 -9.71 9.98
C HIS A 109 -0.02 -10.26 10.06
N ARG A 110 -0.79 -9.89 11.10
CA ARG A 110 -2.20 -10.29 11.24
C ARG A 110 -3.07 -9.70 10.14
N LEU A 111 -2.77 -8.48 9.69
CA LEU A 111 -3.50 -7.77 8.64
C LEU A 111 -3.30 -8.37 7.24
N TYR A 112 -2.29 -9.23 7.05
CA TYR A 112 -2.02 -9.90 5.79
C TYR A 112 -2.85 -11.20 5.61
N ARG A 113 -3.31 -11.82 6.69
CA ARG A 113 -3.81 -13.21 6.68
C ARG A 113 -5.14 -13.40 5.94
N THR A 114 -6.00 -12.40 5.94
CA THR A 114 -7.36 -12.51 5.39
C THR A 114 -7.49 -11.57 4.19
N VAL A 115 -7.95 -12.11 3.06
CA VAL A 115 -8.37 -11.30 1.91
C VAL A 115 -9.83 -10.91 2.06
N ARG A 116 -10.17 -9.68 1.68
CA ARG A 116 -11.54 -9.14 1.78
C ARG A 116 -11.95 -8.49 0.46
N SER A 117 -13.26 -8.49 0.26
CA SER A 117 -13.97 -7.73 -0.77
C SER A 117 -14.95 -6.81 -0.06
N LYS A 118 -14.61 -5.54 0.12
CA LYS A 118 -15.41 -4.60 0.92
C LYS A 118 -15.47 -3.22 0.29
N THR A 119 -16.64 -2.60 0.38
CA THR A 119 -16.88 -1.23 -0.08
C THR A 119 -16.80 -0.25 1.09
N TYR A 120 -16.20 0.90 0.85
CA TYR A 120 -16.15 2.01 1.78
C TYR A 120 -16.65 3.27 1.07
N LEU A 121 -17.65 3.93 1.67
CA LEU A 121 -18.35 5.06 1.07
C LEU A 121 -18.07 6.36 1.84
N ASN A 122 -17.78 7.44 1.11
CA ASN A 122 -17.53 8.77 1.67
C ASN A 122 -16.45 8.78 2.77
N VAL A 123 -15.36 8.04 2.56
CA VAL A 123 -14.28 7.85 3.54
C VAL A 123 -13.00 8.57 3.15
N LYS A 124 -12.16 8.86 4.15
CA LYS A 124 -10.76 9.26 3.92
C LYS A 124 -9.82 8.09 4.19
N ASP A 125 -8.59 8.15 3.67
CA ASP A 125 -7.57 7.12 3.99
C ASP A 125 -7.26 7.02 5.49
N SER A 126 -7.35 8.13 6.22
CA SER A 126 -7.15 8.16 7.68
C SER A 126 -8.30 7.50 8.44
N ASP A 127 -9.54 7.64 7.96
CA ASP A 127 -10.70 6.97 8.56
C ASP A 127 -10.57 5.44 8.36
N LEU A 128 -10.16 5.01 7.16
CA LEU A 128 -9.88 3.61 6.83
C LEU A 128 -8.78 3.01 7.71
N ALA A 129 -7.66 3.74 7.89
CA ALA A 129 -6.57 3.29 8.74
C ALA A 129 -7.01 3.09 10.19
N ASN A 130 -7.83 4.01 10.73
CA ASN A 130 -8.39 3.88 12.08
C ASN A 130 -9.37 2.69 12.19
N GLU A 131 -10.29 2.53 11.24
CA GLU A 131 -11.26 1.43 11.24
C GLU A 131 -10.56 0.06 11.19
N ILE A 132 -9.56 -0.09 10.30
CA ILE A 132 -8.80 -1.34 10.16
C ILE A 132 -7.98 -1.63 11.42
N ALA A 133 -7.32 -0.62 12.01
CA ALA A 133 -6.60 -0.81 13.27
C ALA A 133 -7.54 -1.26 14.39
N GLN A 134 -8.69 -0.60 14.54
CA GLN A 134 -9.67 -0.94 15.57
C GLN A 134 -10.19 -2.37 15.41
N ASN A 135 -10.54 -2.78 14.19
CA ASN A 135 -11.00 -4.14 13.89
C ASN A 135 -9.93 -5.20 14.16
N ALA A 136 -8.65 -4.85 14.04
CA ALA A 136 -7.53 -5.73 14.34
C ALA A 136 -7.10 -5.71 15.83
N GLY A 137 -7.76 -4.89 16.66
CA GLY A 137 -7.39 -4.72 18.07
C GLY A 137 -6.07 -3.98 18.27
N LEU A 138 -5.68 -3.13 17.32
CA LEU A 138 -4.46 -2.33 17.36
C LEU A 138 -4.77 -0.88 17.78
N ILE A 139 -3.80 -0.25 18.45
CA ILE A 139 -3.86 1.18 18.73
C ILE A 139 -3.41 1.93 17.48
N ALA A 140 -4.19 2.90 17.01
CA ALA A 140 -3.91 3.66 15.80
C ALA A 140 -3.20 4.99 16.11
N GLU A 141 -2.11 5.28 15.41
CA GLU A 141 -1.45 6.58 15.33
C GLU A 141 -1.51 7.06 13.87
N VAL A 142 -2.53 7.85 13.55
CA VAL A 142 -2.89 8.17 12.16
C VAL A 142 -2.88 9.68 11.95
N ASP A 143 -2.10 10.14 10.98
CA ASP A 143 -2.16 11.52 10.51
C ASP A 143 -3.46 11.75 9.71
N ALA A 144 -4.15 12.86 10.00
CA ALA A 144 -5.38 13.19 9.32
C ALA A 144 -5.17 13.47 7.82
N THR A 145 -5.94 12.79 6.98
CA THR A 145 -5.96 13.01 5.52
C THR A 145 -7.10 13.96 5.13
N ARG A 146 -7.02 14.53 3.92
CA ARG A 146 -7.93 15.59 3.45
C ARG A 146 -8.90 15.12 2.37
N THR A 147 -8.46 14.25 1.47
CA THR A 147 -9.27 13.76 0.36
C THR A 147 -10.35 12.83 0.88
N VAL A 148 -11.61 13.16 0.60
CA VAL A 148 -12.75 12.28 0.82
C VAL A 148 -13.02 11.58 -0.50
N TYR A 149 -13.09 10.25 -0.46
CA TYR A 149 -13.43 9.41 -1.58
C TYR A 149 -14.91 9.05 -1.49
N ASP A 150 -15.67 9.34 -2.54
CA ASP A 150 -17.07 8.93 -2.63
C ASP A 150 -17.19 7.41 -2.49
N HIS A 151 -16.23 6.67 -3.06
CA HIS A 151 -16.15 5.22 -3.05
C HIS A 151 -14.71 4.71 -3.11
N LEU A 152 -14.40 3.74 -2.23
CA LEU A 152 -13.21 2.91 -2.29
C LEU A 152 -13.61 1.44 -2.11
N TYR A 153 -13.09 0.57 -2.96
CA TYR A 153 -13.31 -0.86 -2.90
C TYR A 153 -12.01 -1.60 -2.67
N GLN A 154 -11.98 -2.38 -1.60
CA GLN A 154 -10.91 -3.34 -1.30
C GLN A 154 -11.20 -4.59 -2.11
N ASP A 155 -10.52 -4.76 -3.25
CA ASP A 155 -10.82 -5.84 -4.21
C ASP A 155 -10.01 -7.11 -3.95
N ASN A 156 -10.58 -8.08 -3.24
CA ASN A 156 -9.91 -9.35 -2.93
C ASN A 156 -8.47 -9.15 -2.39
N GLN A 157 -8.32 -8.18 -1.49
CA GLN A 157 -7.04 -7.75 -0.93
C GLN A 157 -7.04 -7.91 0.57
N SER A 158 -5.88 -8.20 1.14
CA SER A 158 -5.71 -8.15 2.59
C SER A 158 -5.72 -6.71 3.10
N ASP A 159 -6.09 -6.53 4.36
CA ASP A 159 -6.15 -5.22 5.00
C ASP A 159 -4.78 -4.52 4.97
N LEU A 160 -3.70 -5.29 5.13
CA LEU A 160 -2.33 -4.77 5.02
C LEU A 160 -2.03 -4.23 3.62
N HIS A 161 -2.29 -5.03 2.60
CA HIS A 161 -1.99 -4.65 1.21
C HIS A 161 -2.82 -3.43 0.79
N PHE A 162 -4.09 -3.38 1.20
CA PHE A 162 -4.95 -2.23 0.96
C PHE A 162 -4.40 -0.97 1.64
N LEU A 163 -4.08 -1.02 2.94
CA LEU A 163 -3.50 0.12 3.66
C LEU A 163 -2.17 0.59 3.08
N MET A 164 -1.27 -0.33 2.72
CA MET A 164 0.01 0.02 2.10
C MET A 164 -0.18 0.70 0.75
N GLN A 165 -1.08 0.18 -0.09
CA GLN A 165 -1.43 0.82 -1.37
C GLN A 165 -1.99 2.23 -1.16
N ARG A 166 -2.88 2.41 -0.17
CA ARG A 166 -3.43 3.73 0.17
C ARG A 166 -2.34 4.67 0.68
N ALA A 167 -1.48 4.21 1.59
CA ALA A 167 -0.38 4.98 2.15
C ALA A 167 0.60 5.45 1.06
N TRP A 168 1.06 4.53 0.20
CA TRP A 168 1.98 4.83 -0.89
C TRP A 168 1.42 5.85 -1.88
N ARG A 169 0.13 5.74 -2.22
CA ARG A 169 -0.54 6.69 -3.12
C ARG A 169 -0.44 8.15 -2.64
N ILE A 170 -0.48 8.36 -1.33
CA ILE A 170 -0.46 9.70 -0.73
C ILE A 170 0.90 10.07 -0.10
N GLY A 171 1.91 9.21 -0.23
CA GLY A 171 3.26 9.42 0.32
C GLY A 171 3.33 9.26 1.84
N TYR A 172 2.48 8.41 2.40
CA TYR A 172 2.47 8.01 3.81
C TYR A 172 3.19 6.66 3.96
N ALA A 173 3.61 6.36 5.18
CA ALA A 173 4.11 5.06 5.60
C ALA A 173 3.06 4.36 6.47
N CYS A 174 3.04 3.02 6.41
CA CYS A 174 2.16 2.16 7.20
C CYS A 174 3.01 1.04 7.82
N TYR A 175 3.21 1.07 9.13
CA TYR A 175 4.04 0.10 9.88
C TYR A 175 3.57 -0.01 11.33
N ILE A 176 4.10 -0.97 12.09
CA ILE A 176 3.88 -1.03 13.55
C ILE A 176 5.12 -0.60 14.31
N THR A 177 4.93 0.20 15.34
CA THR A 177 5.97 0.47 16.34
C THR A 177 5.35 0.48 17.73
N ALA A 178 5.99 -0.21 18.69
CA ALA A 178 5.51 -0.31 20.08
C ALA A 178 4.01 -0.69 20.19
N GLY A 179 3.57 -1.66 19.38
CA GLY A 179 2.18 -2.15 19.36
C GLY A 179 1.16 -1.20 18.73
N LYS A 180 1.59 -0.07 18.18
CA LYS A 180 0.73 0.91 17.50
C LYS A 180 0.85 0.80 15.99
N LEU A 181 -0.27 0.77 15.28
CA LEU A 181 -0.33 0.94 13.84
C LEU A 181 -0.11 2.41 13.52
N VAL A 182 1.01 2.71 12.87
CA VAL A 182 1.38 4.04 12.44
C VAL A 182 1.00 4.23 10.99
N PHE A 183 0.15 5.20 10.69
CA PHE A 183 -0.22 5.64 9.33
C PHE A 183 0.02 7.14 9.21
N ARG A 184 1.22 7.54 8.80
CA ARG A 184 1.64 8.95 8.84
C ARG A 184 2.60 9.31 7.73
N LYS A 185 2.84 10.61 7.53
CA LYS A 185 3.89 11.06 6.62
C LYS A 185 5.27 10.70 7.19
N PRO A 186 6.29 10.47 6.35
CA PRO A 186 7.66 10.29 6.82
C PRO A 186 8.07 11.43 7.76
N THR A 187 8.70 11.07 8.88
CA THR A 187 9.05 12.04 9.92
C THR A 187 10.02 13.10 9.40
N THR A 188 9.79 14.34 9.81
CA THR A 188 10.72 15.46 9.64
C THR A 188 11.30 15.90 10.98
N GLU A 189 11.17 15.08 12.01
CA GLU A 189 11.69 15.35 13.34
C GLU A 189 13.24 15.32 13.36
N ALA A 190 13.80 15.80 14.47
CA ALA A 190 15.24 15.78 14.68
C ALA A 190 15.78 14.34 14.65
N ALA A 191 17.08 14.22 14.32
CA ALA A 191 17.75 12.93 14.38
C ALA A 191 17.65 12.33 15.78
N SER A 192 17.21 11.07 15.85
CA SER A 192 17.15 10.28 17.07
C SER A 192 18.53 10.04 17.68
N VAL A 193 19.55 9.98 16.82
CA VAL A 193 20.91 9.64 17.21
C VAL A 193 21.93 10.20 16.22
N THR A 194 23.11 10.59 16.72
CA THR A 194 24.25 11.03 15.90
C THR A 194 25.32 9.93 15.88
N LEU A 195 25.83 9.62 14.70
CA LEU A 195 26.89 8.66 14.44
C LEU A 195 28.08 9.33 13.76
N THR A 196 29.28 9.08 14.26
CA THR A 196 30.57 9.55 13.75
C THR A 196 31.36 8.39 13.15
N TRP A 197 31.74 8.53 11.87
CA TRP A 197 32.58 7.52 11.21
C TRP A 197 33.94 7.36 11.90
N GLY A 198 34.29 6.10 12.18
CA GLY A 198 35.53 5.74 12.89
C GLY A 198 35.40 5.66 14.41
N ASP A 199 34.21 5.96 14.95
CA ASP A 199 33.87 5.78 16.37
C ASP A 199 32.74 4.74 16.50
N ASP A 200 31.49 5.20 16.45
CA ASP A 200 30.29 4.36 16.53
C ASP A 200 29.82 3.82 15.16
N LEU A 201 30.13 4.52 14.06
CA LEU A 201 29.85 4.08 12.69
C LEU A 201 31.06 3.36 12.11
N LEU A 202 30.94 2.02 12.02
CA LEU A 202 31.98 1.11 11.56
C LEU A 202 32.17 1.15 10.03
N ALA A 203 31.06 1.14 9.30
CA ALA A 203 31.08 1.17 7.84
C ALA A 203 29.88 1.96 7.30
N PHE A 204 30.10 2.63 6.18
CA PHE A 204 29.05 3.33 5.46
C PHE A 204 29.32 3.26 3.96
N ARG A 205 28.36 2.74 3.19
CA ARG A 205 28.46 2.52 1.75
C ARG A 205 27.34 3.28 1.06
N PRO A 206 27.51 4.59 0.79
CA PRO A 206 26.53 5.37 0.08
C PRO A 206 26.71 5.24 -1.44
N ARG A 207 25.59 5.26 -2.15
CA ARG A 207 25.48 5.39 -3.59
C ARG A 207 24.65 6.62 -3.90
N MET A 208 25.21 7.56 -4.66
CA MET A 208 24.51 8.72 -5.17
C MET A 208 24.24 8.53 -6.66
N THR A 209 22.98 8.67 -7.10
CA THR A 209 22.58 8.41 -8.48
C THR A 209 21.61 9.44 -9.04
N LEU A 210 21.78 9.77 -10.33
CA LEU A 210 20.86 10.62 -11.09
C LEU A 210 19.97 9.81 -12.04
N ALA A 211 20.12 8.48 -12.10
CA ALA A 211 19.52 7.63 -13.13
C ALA A 211 17.99 7.79 -13.23
N GLU A 212 17.31 7.95 -12.09
CA GLU A 212 15.86 8.13 -12.02
C GLU A 212 15.43 9.52 -11.54
N GLN A 213 16.37 10.44 -11.28
CA GLN A 213 16.05 11.76 -10.73
C GLN A 213 15.41 12.65 -11.79
N VAL A 214 14.35 13.37 -11.38
CA VAL A 214 13.60 14.27 -12.26
C VAL A 214 13.40 15.65 -11.64
N GLU A 215 13.19 16.65 -12.48
CA GLU A 215 12.91 18.04 -12.06
C GLU A 215 11.44 18.25 -11.67
N GLU A 216 10.52 17.51 -12.31
CA GLU A 216 9.09 17.70 -12.14
C GLU A 216 8.33 16.37 -12.21
N VAL A 217 7.32 16.22 -11.36
CA VAL A 217 6.25 15.24 -11.55
C VAL A 217 4.95 15.95 -11.85
N VAL A 218 4.27 15.50 -12.91
CA VAL A 218 2.96 16.01 -13.33
C VAL A 218 1.94 14.88 -13.27
N VAL A 219 0.89 15.04 -12.47
CA VAL A 219 -0.25 14.12 -12.43
C VAL A 219 -1.38 14.74 -13.25
N ARG A 220 -1.98 13.95 -14.15
CA ARG A 220 -3.13 14.40 -14.94
C ARG A 220 -4.34 13.50 -14.69
N GLY A 221 -5.50 14.12 -14.62
CA GLY A 221 -6.78 13.43 -14.48
C GLY A 221 -7.94 14.23 -15.05
N TRP A 222 -9.15 13.79 -14.74
CA TRP A 222 -10.38 14.39 -15.22
C TRP A 222 -11.37 14.59 -14.07
N ASP A 223 -11.75 15.84 -13.83
CA ASP A 223 -12.81 16.18 -12.88
C ASP A 223 -14.16 16.04 -13.58
N VAL A 224 -14.92 15.00 -13.21
CA VAL A 224 -16.25 14.73 -13.76
C VAL A 224 -17.26 15.80 -13.34
N ARG A 225 -17.16 16.34 -12.11
CA ARG A 225 -18.07 17.36 -11.58
C ARG A 225 -17.89 18.68 -12.30
N LYS A 226 -16.65 19.05 -12.62
CA LYS A 226 -16.32 20.34 -13.27
C LYS A 226 -16.17 20.27 -14.78
N LYS A 227 -16.14 19.05 -15.35
CA LYS A 227 -15.87 18.81 -16.78
C LYS A 227 -14.55 19.48 -17.22
N SER A 228 -13.50 19.31 -16.42
CA SER A 228 -12.21 19.95 -16.64
C SER A 228 -11.04 19.00 -16.37
N ALA A 229 -9.93 19.21 -17.08
CA ALA A 229 -8.69 18.51 -16.78
C ALA A 229 -8.15 18.90 -15.40
N ILE A 230 -7.72 17.91 -14.63
CA ILE A 230 -6.96 18.07 -13.40
C ILE A 230 -5.48 17.98 -13.77
N VAL A 231 -4.67 18.92 -13.25
CA VAL A 231 -3.22 18.89 -13.45
C VAL A 231 -2.54 19.23 -12.13
N GLY A 232 -2.10 18.19 -11.42
CA GLY A 232 -1.23 18.33 -10.24
C GLY A 232 0.22 18.40 -10.66
N ARG A 233 1.02 19.25 -10.00
CA ARG A 233 2.45 19.40 -10.29
C ARG A 233 3.25 19.52 -9.00
N GLU A 234 4.39 18.87 -8.96
CA GLU A 234 5.39 19.08 -7.91
C GLU A 234 6.80 19.16 -8.51
N THR A 235 7.61 20.06 -7.97
CA THR A 235 9.00 20.31 -8.37
C THR A 235 9.99 20.24 -7.21
N GLN A 236 9.49 20.15 -5.97
CA GLN A 236 10.32 20.09 -4.76
C GLN A 236 10.16 18.76 -4.03
N GLY A 237 11.14 17.87 -4.19
CA GLY A 237 11.26 16.66 -3.39
C GLY A 237 11.64 16.98 -1.94
N LYS A 238 10.96 16.37 -0.97
CA LYS A 238 11.11 16.63 0.47
C LYS A 238 11.83 15.52 1.23
N LEU A 239 12.05 14.36 0.60
CA LEU A 239 12.71 13.21 1.22
C LEU A 239 14.19 13.09 0.85
N TYR A 240 14.81 14.16 0.37
CA TYR A 240 16.26 14.21 0.27
C TYR A 240 16.89 14.12 1.68
N PRO A 241 18.05 13.45 1.82
CA PRO A 241 18.86 13.60 3.03
C PRO A 241 19.24 15.06 3.26
N GLU A 242 19.24 15.49 4.51
CA GLU A 242 19.68 16.84 4.88
C GLU A 242 21.20 16.87 5.00
N LEU A 243 21.87 17.04 3.86
CA LEU A 243 23.32 17.08 3.78
C LEU A 243 23.89 18.37 4.38
N GLU A 244 25.10 18.29 4.90
CA GLU A 244 25.83 19.43 5.43
C GLU A 244 26.75 20.09 4.38
N GLY A 245 26.95 21.40 4.49
CA GLY A 245 27.93 22.13 3.70
C GLY A 245 27.41 22.68 2.35
N PRO A 246 28.31 23.23 1.51
CA PRO A 246 27.91 24.00 0.33
C PRO A 246 27.22 23.17 -0.77
N LYS A 247 27.37 21.85 -0.73
CA LYS A 247 26.75 20.91 -1.68
C LYS A 247 25.36 20.44 -1.24
N ALA A 248 24.86 20.88 -0.09
CA ALA A 248 23.52 20.56 0.39
C ALA A 248 22.38 21.01 -0.53
N LYS A 249 22.66 21.93 -1.46
CA LYS A 249 21.67 22.39 -2.47
C LYS A 249 21.80 21.63 -3.80
N GLU A 250 22.87 20.87 -4.01
CA GLU A 250 23.11 20.07 -5.22
C GLU A 250 22.35 18.73 -5.13
N MET A 251 21.01 18.79 -5.03
CA MET A 251 20.15 17.61 -4.96
C MET A 251 19.77 17.10 -6.35
N GLY A 252 19.19 15.90 -6.41
CA GLY A 252 18.84 15.20 -7.65
C GLY A 252 18.18 16.08 -8.71
N GLY A 253 17.08 16.76 -8.39
CA GLY A 253 16.36 17.62 -9.34
C GLY A 253 17.20 18.79 -9.89
N GLU A 254 18.12 19.36 -9.09
CA GLU A 254 19.01 20.43 -9.55
C GLU A 254 20.18 19.90 -10.38
N LEU A 255 20.72 18.74 -10.01
CA LEU A 255 21.80 18.09 -10.76
C LEU A 255 21.31 17.54 -12.10
N THR A 256 20.07 17.05 -12.20
CA THR A 256 19.51 16.56 -13.48
C THR A 256 19.42 17.68 -14.53
N LYS A 257 19.27 18.95 -14.12
CA LYS A 257 19.33 20.10 -15.05
C LYS A 257 20.64 20.14 -15.83
N LYS A 258 21.74 19.65 -15.24
CA LYS A 258 23.06 19.58 -15.90
C LYS A 258 23.16 18.44 -16.93
N LEU A 259 22.24 17.48 -16.92
CA LEU A 259 22.16 16.35 -17.86
C LEU A 259 21.31 16.65 -19.11
N GLY A 260 20.88 17.90 -19.30
CA GLY A 260 20.08 18.31 -20.46
C GLY A 260 18.75 18.98 -20.11
N GLY A 261 18.36 18.98 -18.84
CA GLY A 261 17.18 19.71 -18.33
C GLY A 261 15.83 19.19 -18.84
N GLY A 262 14.75 19.67 -18.23
CA GLY A 262 13.39 19.35 -18.63
C GLY A 262 12.95 17.91 -18.32
N SER A 263 13.66 17.22 -17.42
CA SER A 263 13.31 15.87 -16.98
C SER A 263 11.99 15.88 -16.21
N LYS A 264 10.96 15.24 -16.76
CA LYS A 264 9.64 15.18 -16.14
C LYS A 264 9.03 13.80 -16.20
N VAL A 265 8.37 13.40 -15.13
CA VAL A 265 7.51 12.22 -15.10
C VAL A 265 6.07 12.68 -15.19
N VAL A 266 5.31 12.12 -16.14
CA VAL A 266 3.89 12.42 -16.29
C VAL A 266 3.09 11.17 -15.94
N VAL A 267 2.30 11.25 -14.87
CA VAL A 267 1.41 10.19 -14.41
C VAL A 267 0.02 10.41 -15.02
N VAL A 268 -0.45 9.42 -15.77
CA VAL A 268 -1.76 9.44 -16.48
C VAL A 268 -2.58 8.17 -16.28
N ASP A 269 -1.98 7.15 -15.65
CA ASP A 269 -2.52 5.80 -15.49
C ASP A 269 -3.07 5.56 -14.08
N GLN A 270 -3.17 6.63 -13.28
CA GLN A 270 -3.77 6.64 -11.96
C GLN A 270 -4.85 7.71 -11.94
N PRO A 271 -6.13 7.33 -11.93
CA PRO A 271 -7.16 8.33 -12.04
C PRO A 271 -7.33 9.05 -10.70
N VAL A 272 -7.59 10.35 -10.75
CA VAL A 272 -7.70 11.24 -9.59
C VAL A 272 -9.05 11.93 -9.60
N VAL A 273 -9.66 12.11 -8.43
CA VAL A 273 -11.02 12.67 -8.31
C VAL A 273 -11.04 14.15 -7.99
N SER A 274 -9.89 14.74 -7.62
CA SER A 274 -9.79 16.16 -7.28
C SER A 274 -8.40 16.74 -7.54
N GLN A 275 -8.32 18.07 -7.64
CA GLN A 275 -7.04 18.80 -7.75
C GLN A 275 -6.15 18.56 -6.52
N ALA A 276 -6.73 18.58 -5.32
CA ALA A 276 -5.99 18.35 -4.09
C ALA A 276 -5.35 16.95 -4.05
N GLU A 277 -6.06 15.93 -4.53
CA GLU A 277 -5.50 14.58 -4.65
C GLU A 277 -4.36 14.53 -5.66
N ALA A 278 -4.50 15.19 -6.81
CA ALA A 278 -3.46 15.23 -7.84
C ALA A 278 -2.18 15.90 -7.34
N ASP A 279 -2.29 16.97 -6.56
CA ASP A 279 -1.14 17.66 -5.95
C ASP A 279 -0.45 16.76 -4.91
N ILE A 280 -1.23 16.05 -4.09
CA ILE A 280 -0.70 15.08 -3.11
C ILE A 280 0.03 13.94 -3.82
N LEU A 281 -0.56 13.38 -4.88
CA LEU A 281 0.03 12.28 -5.65
C LEU A 281 1.31 12.72 -6.37
N ALA A 282 1.34 13.94 -6.93
CA ALA A 282 2.54 14.50 -7.54
C ALA A 282 3.66 14.65 -6.52
N ALA A 283 3.34 15.16 -5.32
CA ALA A 283 4.30 15.29 -4.23
C ALA A 283 4.78 13.95 -3.70
N ALA A 284 3.88 12.98 -3.51
CA ALA A 284 4.23 11.62 -3.09
C ALA A 284 5.18 10.95 -4.08
N ARG A 285 4.89 11.07 -5.38
CA ARG A 285 5.72 10.45 -6.43
C ARG A 285 7.08 11.13 -6.58
N LEU A 286 7.17 12.45 -6.43
CA LEU A 286 8.47 13.13 -6.43
C LEU A 286 9.27 12.81 -5.16
N ASN A 287 8.60 12.67 -4.01
CA ASN A 287 9.23 12.23 -2.77
C ASN A 287 9.81 10.82 -2.88
N GLU A 288 9.10 9.88 -3.52
CA GLU A 288 9.62 8.54 -3.81
C GLU A 288 10.90 8.60 -4.68
N ILE A 289 10.88 9.40 -5.75
CA ILE A 289 12.05 9.54 -6.64
C ILE A 289 13.21 10.22 -5.90
N SER A 290 12.95 11.32 -5.19
CA SER A 290 13.98 12.07 -4.48
C SER A 290 14.61 11.29 -3.32
N GLY A 291 13.85 10.43 -2.63
CA GLY A 291 14.37 9.55 -1.59
C GLY A 291 15.46 8.59 -2.09
N ASN A 292 15.40 8.19 -3.37
CA ASN A 292 16.37 7.28 -3.99
C ASN A 292 17.59 8.02 -4.57
N PHE A 293 17.73 9.32 -4.33
CA PHE A 293 18.90 10.07 -4.79
C PHE A 293 20.19 9.58 -4.13
N ILE A 294 20.10 9.23 -2.84
CA ILE A 294 21.17 8.60 -2.08
C ILE A 294 20.62 7.34 -1.44
N GLU A 295 21.14 6.20 -1.89
CA GLU A 295 20.96 4.91 -1.24
C GLU A 295 22.17 4.65 -0.35
N ALA A 296 22.00 4.07 0.83
CA ALA A 296 23.14 3.73 1.67
C ALA A 296 22.90 2.52 2.59
N GLU A 297 23.95 1.74 2.78
CA GLU A 297 24.06 0.74 3.85
C GLU A 297 25.05 1.27 4.89
N GLY A 298 24.68 1.24 6.17
CA GLY A 298 25.56 1.58 7.28
C GLY A 298 25.61 0.48 8.32
N LYS A 299 26.76 0.34 8.99
CA LYS A 299 26.97 -0.58 10.10
C LYS A 299 27.49 0.19 11.30
N ALA A 300 26.77 0.13 12.41
CA ALA A 300 27.09 0.77 13.67
C ALA A 300 27.39 -0.26 14.78
N TYR A 301 28.25 0.14 15.71
CA TYR A 301 28.59 -0.64 16.90
C TYR A 301 27.67 -0.26 18.06
N ARG A 302 26.93 -1.25 18.59
CA ARG A 302 26.09 -1.12 19.80
C ARG A 302 25.08 0.05 19.83
N ARG A 303 24.31 0.24 18.76
CA ARG A 303 23.30 1.32 18.69
C ARG A 303 21.88 0.80 18.49
N PRO A 304 21.16 0.45 19.57
CA PRO A 304 19.77 0.01 19.47
C PRO A 304 18.82 1.18 19.15
N GLU A 305 19.28 2.44 19.24
CA GLU A 305 18.47 3.63 18.92
C GLU A 305 18.21 3.79 17.41
N ILE A 306 19.01 3.15 16.56
CA ILE A 306 18.84 3.19 15.10
C ILE A 306 17.64 2.31 14.74
N ARG A 307 16.50 2.90 14.45
CA ARG A 307 15.26 2.17 14.15
C ARG A 307 14.65 2.56 12.82
N ALA A 308 13.91 1.62 12.22
CA ALA A 308 13.16 1.89 11.01
C ALA A 308 12.13 3.02 11.21
N GLY A 309 12.10 3.98 10.29
CA GLY A 309 11.19 5.13 10.32
C GLY A 309 11.72 6.33 11.10
N GLU A 310 12.89 6.21 11.74
CA GLU A 310 13.56 7.29 12.47
C GLU A 310 14.66 7.95 11.63
N ARG A 311 15.05 9.16 12.01
CA ARG A 311 16.16 9.87 11.38
C ARG A 311 17.43 9.71 12.19
N ILE A 312 18.57 9.63 11.51
CA ILE A 312 19.91 9.55 12.11
C ILE A 312 20.82 10.61 11.49
N LYS A 313 21.71 11.19 12.30
CA LYS A 313 22.72 12.14 11.83
C LYS A 313 24.04 11.40 11.65
N LEU A 314 24.68 11.57 10.49
CA LEU A 314 25.98 10.98 10.18
C LEU A 314 27.05 12.05 10.00
N GLU A 315 28.17 11.88 10.70
CA GLU A 315 29.29 12.81 10.77
C GLU A 315 30.60 12.15 10.31
N ALA A 316 31.62 12.96 10.01
CA ALA A 316 32.94 12.53 9.52
C ALA A 316 32.97 11.79 8.17
N LEU A 317 31.90 11.89 7.35
CA LEU A 317 31.79 11.31 6.00
C LEU A 317 32.11 12.31 4.88
N GLY A 318 32.62 13.48 5.24
CA GLY A 318 32.97 14.57 4.33
C GLY A 318 31.75 15.36 3.82
N LYS A 319 32.02 16.40 3.03
CA LYS A 319 31.04 17.46 2.64
C LYS A 319 29.93 17.02 1.68
N ARG A 320 29.84 15.73 1.34
CA ARG A 320 28.84 15.18 0.40
C ARG A 320 27.91 14.16 1.03
N PHE A 321 28.34 13.55 2.14
CA PHE A 321 27.64 12.42 2.76
C PHE A 321 27.49 12.57 4.27
N SER A 322 28.07 13.61 4.88
CA SER A 322 27.67 14.04 6.22
C SER A 322 26.31 14.73 6.14
N GLY A 323 25.39 14.35 7.03
CA GLY A 323 24.02 14.84 7.01
C GLY A 323 23.05 13.97 7.80
N THR A 324 21.77 14.33 7.74
CA THR A 324 20.68 13.58 8.36
C THR A 324 19.97 12.70 7.34
N TYR A 325 19.80 11.42 7.68
CA TYR A 325 19.22 10.39 6.82
C TYR A 325 18.00 9.76 7.50
N LEU A 326 16.98 9.42 6.72
CA LEU A 326 15.83 8.64 7.18
C LEU A 326 16.14 7.15 7.05
N VAL A 327 16.09 6.41 8.15
CA VAL A 327 16.33 4.97 8.17
C VAL A 327 15.07 4.24 7.70
N THR A 328 15.24 3.40 6.68
CA THR A 328 14.15 2.63 6.06
C THR A 328 14.06 1.20 6.58
N SER A 329 15.21 0.62 6.96
CA SER A 329 15.29 -0.64 7.70
C SER A 329 16.46 -0.61 8.67
N ALA A 330 16.32 -1.35 9.77
CA ALA A 330 17.36 -1.54 10.77
C ALA A 330 17.35 -2.99 11.24
N THR A 331 18.50 -3.65 11.10
CA THR A 331 18.72 -5.02 11.54
C THR A 331 19.68 -5.01 12.72
N HIS A 332 19.18 -5.40 13.88
CA HIS A 332 19.95 -5.55 15.11
C HIS A 332 20.36 -7.02 15.26
N LEU A 333 21.67 -7.27 15.32
CA LEU A 333 22.24 -8.62 15.46
C LEU A 333 23.01 -8.70 16.77
N TYR A 334 22.51 -9.54 17.68
CA TYR A 334 23.13 -9.88 18.96
C TYR A 334 23.72 -11.29 18.87
N THR A 335 25.03 -11.40 19.07
CA THR A 335 25.79 -12.66 19.06
C THR A 335 26.81 -12.65 20.19
N ASP A 336 27.44 -13.80 20.47
CA ASP A 336 28.56 -13.89 21.43
C ASP A 336 29.75 -13.00 21.03
N ALA A 337 29.90 -12.70 19.74
CA ALA A 337 30.93 -11.80 19.24
C ALA A 337 30.61 -10.32 19.52
N GLY A 338 29.37 -10.00 19.90
CA GLY A 338 28.91 -8.66 20.23
C GLY A 338 27.60 -8.28 19.52
N PHE A 339 27.24 -7.01 19.66
CA PHE A 339 26.04 -6.42 19.11
C PHE A 339 26.38 -5.43 18.00
N THR A 340 25.86 -5.67 16.80
CA THR A 340 25.96 -4.72 15.68
C THR A 340 24.60 -4.37 15.14
N THR A 341 24.45 -3.14 14.66
CA THR A 341 23.25 -2.69 13.96
C THR A 341 23.61 -2.32 12.54
N THR A 342 22.96 -2.97 11.58
CA THR A 342 23.04 -2.62 10.16
C THR A 342 21.78 -1.85 9.78
N PHE A 343 21.91 -0.74 9.07
CA PHE A 343 20.77 0.05 8.64
C PHE A 343 20.84 0.37 7.16
N HIS A 344 19.68 0.56 6.55
CA HIS A 344 19.56 0.97 5.16
C HIS A 344 18.77 2.25 5.02
N VAL A 345 19.16 3.02 4.00
CA VAL A 345 18.48 4.23 3.54
C VAL A 345 18.19 4.01 2.06
N THR A 346 16.97 3.63 1.70
CA THR A 346 16.58 3.31 0.30
C THR A 346 15.43 4.17 -0.22
N GLY A 347 15.09 5.26 0.47
CA GLY A 347 13.95 6.10 0.11
C GLY A 347 12.61 5.40 0.38
N ALA A 348 11.65 5.52 -0.55
CA ALA A 348 10.33 4.90 -0.41
C ALA A 348 10.17 3.60 -1.23
N ARG A 349 11.25 3.12 -1.86
CA ARG A 349 11.27 1.82 -2.54
C ARG A 349 12.07 0.82 -1.74
N THR A 350 11.56 -0.40 -1.75
CA THR A 350 12.25 -1.59 -1.29
C THR A 350 13.14 -2.07 -2.45
N GLU A 351 14.42 -2.35 -2.20
CA GLU A 351 15.37 -2.78 -3.26
C GLU A 351 15.16 -4.24 -3.71
N LEU A 352 14.11 -4.88 -3.23
CA LEU A 352 13.81 -6.27 -3.54
C LEU A 352 13.50 -6.44 -5.04
N LEU A 353 13.89 -7.57 -5.61
CA LEU A 353 13.53 -7.90 -6.99
C LEU A 353 12.01 -7.93 -7.18
N THR A 354 11.28 -8.41 -6.17
CA THR A 354 9.81 -8.36 -6.10
C THR A 354 9.28 -6.92 -6.14
N ASP A 355 9.91 -5.99 -5.41
CA ASP A 355 9.96 -4.54 -5.67
C ASP A 355 9.73 -4.11 -7.12
N GLN A 356 10.71 -4.50 -7.93
CA GLN A 356 10.88 -4.06 -9.30
C GLN A 356 9.96 -4.81 -10.26
N LEU A 357 9.68 -6.09 -9.96
CA LEU A 357 8.76 -6.92 -10.72
C LEU A 357 7.29 -6.54 -10.48
N HIS A 358 6.92 -6.19 -9.23
CA HIS A 358 5.56 -5.80 -8.83
C HIS A 358 5.32 -4.29 -8.83
N ALA A 359 6.34 -3.45 -9.09
CA ALA A 359 6.15 -2.00 -9.29
C ALA A 359 5.07 -1.68 -10.34
N HIS A 360 4.80 -2.60 -11.26
CA HIS A 360 3.76 -2.50 -12.29
C HIS A 360 2.37 -3.03 -11.86
N GLN A 361 2.26 -3.75 -10.73
CA GLN A 361 1.01 -4.30 -10.16
C GLN A 361 0.52 -3.51 -8.93
N ARG A 362 0.99 -2.27 -8.73
CA ARG A 362 0.68 -1.43 -7.56
C ARG A 362 -0.80 -1.06 -7.41
N LEU A 363 -1.64 -1.35 -8.40
CA LEU A 363 -3.10 -1.31 -8.33
C LEU A 363 -3.64 -2.68 -8.73
N SER A 364 -4.64 -3.21 -8.00
CA SER A 364 -5.45 -4.32 -8.53
C SER A 364 -6.18 -3.78 -9.76
N ARG A 365 -5.51 -3.90 -10.91
CA ARG A 365 -6.07 -3.48 -12.19
C ARG A 365 -6.89 -4.64 -12.71
N ARG A 366 -8.20 -4.54 -12.57
CA ARG A 366 -9.09 -5.39 -13.36
C ARG A 366 -9.17 -4.80 -14.76
N ASN A 367 -8.22 -5.21 -15.60
CA ASN A 367 -8.27 -4.92 -17.02
C ASN A 367 -9.34 -5.83 -17.64
N GLY A 368 -10.58 -5.35 -17.67
CA GLY A 368 -11.69 -6.15 -18.20
C GLY A 368 -13.05 -5.48 -18.05
N LEU A 369 -14.06 -6.18 -18.54
CA LEU A 369 -15.47 -5.85 -18.36
C LEU A 369 -16.07 -6.76 -17.29
N ALA A 370 -17.10 -6.27 -16.63
CA ALA A 370 -17.83 -6.97 -15.60
C ALA A 370 -19.34 -6.94 -15.89
N SER A 371 -20.03 -8.06 -15.75
CA SER A 371 -21.48 -8.04 -15.63
C SER A 371 -21.86 -7.59 -14.22
N ALA A 372 -22.90 -6.76 -14.11
CA ALA A 372 -23.46 -6.31 -12.85
C ALA A 372 -24.99 -6.16 -12.99
N ILE A 373 -25.69 -6.21 -11.86
CA ILE A 373 -27.14 -5.97 -11.80
C ILE A 373 -27.38 -4.57 -11.24
N VAL A 374 -28.27 -3.82 -11.86
CA VAL A 374 -28.64 -2.48 -11.37
C VAL A 374 -29.46 -2.60 -10.09
N THR A 375 -29.04 -1.91 -9.03
CA THR A 375 -29.72 -1.94 -7.72
C THR A 375 -30.50 -0.66 -7.43
N ASN A 376 -30.06 0.48 -7.97
CA ASN A 376 -30.68 1.78 -7.70
C ASN A 376 -30.47 2.76 -8.87
N THR A 377 -31.50 3.55 -9.17
CA THR A 377 -31.52 4.54 -10.26
C THR A 377 -31.79 5.97 -9.78
N ASP A 378 -32.06 6.18 -8.49
CA ASP A 378 -32.45 7.47 -7.91
C ASP A 378 -31.25 8.38 -7.65
N ASP A 379 -30.52 8.75 -8.72
CA ASP A 379 -29.30 9.55 -8.63
C ASP A 379 -29.57 10.95 -8.03
N PRO A 380 -29.03 11.28 -6.85
CA PRO A 380 -29.28 12.56 -6.18
C PRO A 380 -28.74 13.77 -6.95
N ASN A 381 -27.77 13.56 -7.85
CA ASN A 381 -27.16 14.63 -8.65
C ASN A 381 -27.78 14.75 -10.05
N THR A 382 -28.76 13.91 -10.40
CA THR A 382 -29.44 13.93 -11.71
C THR A 382 -28.51 13.79 -12.92
N TRP A 383 -27.43 13.02 -12.80
CA TRP A 383 -26.48 12.77 -13.89
C TRP A 383 -26.81 11.52 -14.71
N GLY A 384 -27.91 10.84 -14.38
CA GLY A 384 -28.28 9.55 -14.98
C GLY A 384 -27.36 8.41 -14.56
N ARG A 385 -26.82 8.48 -13.33
CA ARG A 385 -26.02 7.40 -12.74
C ARG A 385 -26.92 6.31 -12.16
N VAL A 386 -26.36 5.11 -12.04
CA VAL A 386 -27.01 3.97 -11.38
C VAL A 386 -26.06 3.35 -10.37
N LYS A 387 -26.59 2.71 -9.33
CA LYS A 387 -25.80 1.78 -8.51
C LYS A 387 -25.93 0.37 -9.07
N VAL A 388 -24.86 -0.39 -8.94
CA VAL A 388 -24.80 -1.76 -9.43
C VAL A 388 -24.24 -2.70 -8.36
N LYS A 389 -24.68 -3.95 -8.39
CA LYS A 389 -24.12 -5.04 -7.60
C LYS A 389 -23.41 -6.02 -8.52
N TYR A 390 -22.14 -6.29 -8.23
CA TYR A 390 -21.37 -7.29 -8.97
C TYR A 390 -21.61 -8.69 -8.36
N PRO A 391 -21.58 -9.77 -9.16
CA PRO A 391 -21.90 -11.12 -8.68
C PRO A 391 -21.01 -11.67 -7.55
N TRP A 392 -19.80 -11.13 -7.39
CA TRP A 392 -18.84 -11.55 -6.36
C TRP A 392 -18.83 -10.64 -5.11
N MET A 393 -19.62 -9.57 -5.10
CA MET A 393 -19.77 -8.74 -3.90
C MET A 393 -20.57 -9.49 -2.84
N ALA A 394 -20.35 -9.14 -1.57
CA ALA A 394 -21.19 -9.63 -0.49
C ALA A 394 -22.65 -9.17 -0.69
N ASP A 395 -23.58 -9.89 -0.07
CA ASP A 395 -24.99 -9.70 -0.40
C ASP A 395 -25.57 -8.36 0.02
N ASP A 396 -25.01 -7.79 1.09
CA ASP A 396 -25.31 -6.51 1.70
C ASP A 396 -24.50 -5.34 1.13
N GLU A 397 -23.66 -5.59 0.13
CA GLU A 397 -22.79 -4.60 -0.51
C GLU A 397 -23.29 -4.23 -1.92
N GLU A 398 -23.12 -2.97 -2.29
CA GLU A 398 -23.36 -2.44 -3.64
C GLU A 398 -22.31 -1.39 -4.00
N SER A 399 -22.21 -1.03 -5.28
CA SER A 399 -21.34 0.05 -5.72
C SER A 399 -21.86 1.42 -5.29
N ASP A 400 -21.00 2.43 -5.37
CA ASP A 400 -21.45 3.82 -5.45
C ASP A 400 -22.01 4.14 -6.86
N TRP A 401 -22.52 5.36 -7.04
CA TRP A 401 -23.13 5.85 -8.27
C TRP A 401 -22.19 5.79 -9.48
N VAL A 402 -22.54 4.93 -10.43
CA VAL A 402 -21.81 4.64 -11.66
C VAL A 402 -22.42 5.41 -12.84
N ARG A 403 -21.57 6.06 -13.65
CA ARG A 403 -22.03 6.75 -14.87
C ARG A 403 -22.43 5.75 -15.94
N VAL A 404 -23.51 6.05 -16.65
CA VAL A 404 -24.00 5.30 -17.81
C VAL A 404 -23.54 5.98 -19.09
N ALA A 405 -22.91 5.21 -19.99
CA ALA A 405 -22.57 5.65 -21.32
C ALA A 405 -23.85 5.82 -22.15
N ALA A 406 -24.01 6.99 -22.77
CA ALA A 406 -25.17 7.33 -23.59
C ALA A 406 -24.74 7.67 -25.03
N ALA A 407 -25.64 7.45 -26.00
CA ALA A 407 -25.41 7.86 -27.38
C ALA A 407 -25.61 9.37 -27.52
N GLY A 408 -24.50 10.11 -27.41
CA GLY A 408 -24.51 11.57 -27.29
C GLY A 408 -24.94 12.02 -25.88
N ALA A 409 -24.18 12.93 -25.30
CA ALA A 409 -24.46 13.50 -23.97
C ALA A 409 -23.94 14.94 -23.92
N GLY A 410 -24.84 15.90 -24.13
CA GLY A 410 -24.60 17.34 -24.10
C GLY A 410 -25.61 18.07 -23.22
N PRO A 411 -25.46 19.39 -23.03
CA PRO A 411 -26.45 20.20 -22.32
C PRO A 411 -27.82 20.05 -22.98
N ASP A 412 -28.80 19.53 -22.26
CA ASP A 412 -30.18 19.27 -22.71
C ASP A 412 -30.29 18.49 -24.05
N ALA A 413 -29.27 17.68 -24.36
CA ALA A 413 -29.19 16.97 -25.63
C ALA A 413 -28.54 15.59 -25.46
N GLY A 414 -29.08 14.57 -26.13
CA GLY A 414 -28.54 13.21 -26.11
C GLY A 414 -29.62 12.14 -26.14
N PHE A 415 -29.21 10.89 -26.29
CA PHE A 415 -30.09 9.75 -26.20
C PHE A 415 -30.05 9.17 -24.78
N SER A 416 -31.04 9.53 -23.96
CA SER A 416 -31.13 9.10 -22.57
C SER A 416 -31.94 7.81 -22.45
N THR A 417 -31.30 6.72 -22.04
CA THR A 417 -31.96 5.47 -21.69
C THR A 417 -31.24 4.87 -20.49
N ILE A 418 -31.72 5.20 -19.30
CA ILE A 418 -31.14 4.73 -18.04
C ILE A 418 -31.63 3.30 -17.80
N PRO A 419 -30.74 2.31 -17.57
CA PRO A 419 -31.11 0.98 -17.12
C PRO A 419 -31.98 1.05 -15.86
N ALA A 420 -32.96 0.16 -15.71
CA ALA A 420 -33.75 0.09 -14.47
C ALA A 420 -33.17 -0.93 -13.50
N VAL A 421 -33.67 -0.88 -12.27
CA VAL A 421 -33.41 -1.90 -11.25
C VAL A 421 -33.68 -3.30 -11.81
N ASP A 422 -32.82 -4.24 -11.45
CA ASP A 422 -32.77 -5.63 -11.90
C ASP A 422 -32.26 -5.86 -13.34
N ASP A 423 -31.94 -4.81 -14.11
CA ASP A 423 -31.30 -4.98 -15.41
C ASP A 423 -29.85 -5.49 -15.28
N GLU A 424 -29.48 -6.45 -16.13
CA GLU A 424 -28.09 -6.81 -16.35
C GLU A 424 -27.39 -5.78 -17.22
N VAL A 425 -26.27 -5.26 -16.73
CA VAL A 425 -25.43 -4.29 -17.42
C VAL A 425 -23.98 -4.74 -17.51
N VAL A 426 -23.30 -4.29 -18.56
CA VAL A 426 -21.86 -4.43 -18.70
C VAL A 426 -21.15 -3.16 -18.19
N VAL A 427 -20.17 -3.35 -17.32
CA VAL A 427 -19.41 -2.29 -16.67
C VAL A 427 -17.95 -2.38 -17.10
N GLY A 428 -17.37 -1.25 -17.51
CA GLY A 428 -15.94 -1.08 -17.74
C GLY A 428 -15.30 -0.20 -16.67
N PHE A 429 -14.00 -0.35 -16.47
CA PHE A 429 -13.25 0.36 -15.44
C PHE A 429 -12.22 1.31 -16.06
N VAL A 430 -12.29 2.60 -15.72
CA VAL A 430 -11.37 3.61 -16.26
C VAL A 430 -9.94 3.29 -15.80
N HIS A 431 -9.02 3.09 -16.75
CA HIS A 431 -7.65 2.63 -16.49
C HIS A 431 -7.55 1.31 -15.70
N GLY A 432 -8.61 0.49 -15.70
CA GLY A 432 -8.69 -0.73 -14.91
C GLY A 432 -8.89 -0.50 -13.41
N ASP A 433 -9.18 0.74 -12.98
CA ASP A 433 -9.47 1.07 -11.58
C ASP A 433 -10.92 0.74 -11.24
N PHE A 434 -11.11 -0.22 -10.34
CA PHE A 434 -12.43 -0.66 -9.89
C PHE A 434 -13.24 0.48 -9.24
N ASN A 435 -12.56 1.50 -8.70
CA ASN A 435 -13.20 2.67 -8.09
C ASN A 435 -13.73 3.66 -9.13
N GLN A 436 -13.46 3.44 -10.42
CA GLN A 436 -13.96 4.27 -11.51
C GLN A 436 -14.74 3.46 -12.55
N PRO A 437 -15.87 2.86 -12.16
CA PRO A 437 -16.73 2.12 -13.07
C PRO A 437 -17.49 3.05 -14.02
N ILE A 438 -17.81 2.52 -15.21
CA ILE A 438 -18.71 3.11 -16.20
C ILE A 438 -19.58 1.98 -16.76
N VAL A 439 -20.90 2.11 -16.67
CA VAL A 439 -21.84 1.23 -17.37
C VAL A 439 -21.76 1.55 -18.85
N LEU A 440 -21.44 0.55 -19.68
CA LEU A 440 -21.32 0.70 -21.13
C LEU A 440 -22.64 0.43 -21.86
N GLY A 441 -23.53 -0.37 -21.26
CA GLY A 441 -24.84 -0.71 -21.81
C GLY A 441 -25.51 -1.88 -21.07
N GLY A 442 -26.77 -2.16 -21.43
CA GLY A 442 -27.51 -3.33 -20.96
C GLY A 442 -27.19 -4.59 -21.77
N LEU A 443 -27.36 -5.75 -21.14
CA LEU A 443 -27.19 -7.07 -21.74
C LEU A 443 -28.51 -7.84 -21.71
N TRP A 444 -28.92 -8.39 -22.85
CA TRP A 444 -29.99 -9.39 -22.88
C TRP A 444 -29.44 -10.75 -22.44
N ASN A 445 -30.24 -11.53 -21.72
CA ASN A 445 -29.82 -12.78 -21.11
C ASN A 445 -30.92 -13.86 -21.22
N GLY A 446 -30.80 -14.95 -20.44
CA GLY A 446 -31.75 -16.06 -20.48
C GLY A 446 -33.17 -15.72 -19.96
N GLN A 447 -33.30 -14.64 -19.18
CA GLN A 447 -34.56 -14.14 -18.64
C GLN A 447 -35.04 -12.90 -19.42
N ASP A 448 -34.14 -11.94 -19.63
CA ASP A 448 -34.40 -10.71 -20.35
C ASP A 448 -34.12 -10.91 -21.84
N GLN A 449 -35.18 -11.14 -22.61
CA GLN A 449 -35.09 -11.42 -24.04
C GLN A 449 -35.19 -10.16 -24.89
N LEU A 450 -34.64 -10.23 -26.11
CA LEU A 450 -34.82 -9.22 -27.15
C LEU A 450 -36.31 -8.85 -27.31
N PRO A 451 -36.62 -7.59 -27.68
CA PRO A 451 -38.00 -7.19 -27.86
C PRO A 451 -38.73 -8.05 -28.90
N PRO A 452 -40.04 -8.32 -28.73
CA PRO A 452 -40.77 -9.31 -29.52
C PRO A 452 -40.63 -9.17 -31.06
N PRO A 453 -40.72 -7.97 -31.67
CA PRO A 453 -40.58 -7.84 -33.12
C PRO A 453 -39.22 -8.34 -33.64
N THR A 454 -38.14 -8.03 -32.93
CA THR A 454 -36.79 -8.48 -33.29
C THR A 454 -36.57 -9.95 -32.92
N ALA A 455 -37.11 -10.40 -31.78
CA ALA A 455 -36.97 -11.79 -31.33
C ALA A 455 -37.71 -12.78 -32.25
N GLN A 456 -38.87 -12.38 -32.77
CA GLN A 456 -39.77 -13.19 -33.61
C GLN A 456 -39.50 -13.02 -35.12
N ALA A 457 -38.54 -12.18 -35.52
CA ALA A 457 -38.17 -12.01 -36.91
C ALA A 457 -37.78 -13.36 -37.57
N PRO A 458 -38.06 -13.54 -38.87
CA PRO A 458 -37.72 -14.77 -39.58
C PRO A 458 -36.24 -15.16 -39.46
N ALA A 459 -35.95 -16.44 -39.63
CA ALA A 459 -34.57 -16.94 -39.56
C ALA A 459 -33.68 -16.22 -40.58
N GLY A 460 -32.60 -15.59 -40.10
CA GLY A 460 -31.69 -14.78 -40.92
C GLY A 460 -32.08 -13.30 -41.02
N GLU A 461 -33.27 -12.89 -40.60
CA GLU A 461 -33.76 -11.52 -40.74
C GLU A 461 -33.68 -10.68 -39.46
N LYS A 462 -33.27 -11.24 -38.31
CA LYS A 462 -33.14 -10.48 -37.04
C LYS A 462 -32.35 -9.15 -37.18
N PRO A 463 -31.22 -9.07 -37.93
CA PRO A 463 -30.51 -7.81 -38.12
C PRO A 463 -31.24 -6.78 -38.99
N LEU A 464 -32.28 -7.20 -39.72
CA LEU A 464 -33.14 -6.36 -40.56
C LEU A 464 -34.33 -5.79 -39.78
N VAL A 465 -34.63 -6.32 -38.58
CA VAL A 465 -35.71 -5.81 -37.71
C VAL A 465 -35.10 -5.14 -36.48
N ARG A 466 -34.98 -3.81 -36.50
CA ARG A 466 -34.40 -3.02 -35.40
C ARG A 466 -35.51 -2.39 -34.57
N SER A 467 -35.55 -2.68 -33.29
CA SER A 467 -36.60 -2.18 -32.41
C SER A 467 -36.05 -1.50 -31.16
N TRP A 468 -36.77 -0.47 -30.72
CA TRP A 468 -36.66 0.10 -29.39
C TRP A 468 -38.02 -0.05 -28.70
N HIS A 469 -37.99 -0.52 -27.45
CA HIS A 469 -39.18 -0.72 -26.64
C HIS A 469 -38.97 -0.07 -25.27
N SER A 470 -39.93 0.76 -24.84
CA SER A 470 -39.99 1.24 -23.46
C SER A 470 -40.60 0.17 -22.55
N ARG A 471 -40.24 0.21 -21.27
CA ARG A 471 -40.88 -0.65 -20.24
C ARG A 471 -42.38 -0.41 -20.10
N SER A 472 -42.85 0.79 -20.40
CA SER A 472 -44.28 1.12 -20.39
C SER A 472 -45.04 0.62 -21.62
N GLY A 473 -44.36 0.09 -22.65
CA GLY A 473 -44.99 -0.49 -23.84
C GLY A 473 -45.02 0.42 -25.07
N HIS A 474 -44.33 1.56 -25.09
CA HIS A 474 -44.10 2.29 -26.34
C HIS A 474 -43.03 1.57 -27.18
N GLN A 475 -43.20 1.56 -28.50
CA GLN A 475 -42.33 0.86 -29.42
C GLN A 475 -42.07 1.70 -30.66
N ILE A 476 -40.82 1.66 -31.13
CA ILE A 476 -40.42 2.11 -32.46
C ILE A 476 -39.70 0.92 -33.12
N THR A 477 -40.14 0.49 -34.29
CA THR A 477 -39.53 -0.64 -35.01
C THR A 477 -39.33 -0.30 -36.47
N VAL A 478 -38.14 -0.57 -36.97
CA VAL A 478 -37.74 -0.41 -38.36
C VAL A 478 -37.58 -1.81 -38.96
N TYR A 479 -38.33 -2.07 -40.02
CA TYR A 479 -38.30 -3.31 -40.80
C TYR A 479 -37.60 -3.02 -42.13
N ASP A 480 -36.32 -3.39 -42.24
CA ASP A 480 -35.51 -3.32 -43.47
C ASP A 480 -35.58 -4.65 -44.26
N ASN A 481 -36.61 -5.45 -44.03
CA ASN A 481 -36.89 -6.69 -44.76
C ASN A 481 -37.94 -6.45 -45.86
N ALA A 482 -38.61 -7.49 -46.33
CA ALA A 482 -39.66 -7.35 -47.34
C ALA A 482 -40.85 -6.45 -46.92
N ASP A 483 -41.03 -6.19 -45.62
CA ASP A 483 -42.09 -5.32 -45.11
C ASP A 483 -41.79 -3.82 -45.34
N ASP A 484 -40.51 -3.43 -45.46
CA ASP A 484 -40.00 -2.07 -45.76
C ASP A 484 -40.82 -0.93 -45.11
N LYS A 485 -40.88 -0.94 -43.77
CA LYS A 485 -41.71 0.00 -42.99
C LYS A 485 -41.10 0.43 -41.66
N ILE A 486 -41.56 1.56 -41.15
CA ILE A 486 -41.34 2.01 -39.77
C ILE A 486 -42.67 1.99 -39.04
N GLU A 487 -42.70 1.32 -37.89
CA GLU A 487 -43.88 1.18 -37.06
C GLU A 487 -43.65 1.87 -35.70
N VAL A 488 -44.57 2.75 -35.32
CA VAL A 488 -44.56 3.45 -34.03
C VAL A 488 -45.83 3.10 -33.29
N GLN A 489 -45.69 2.47 -32.12
CA GLN A 489 -46.80 2.08 -31.26
C GLN A 489 -46.67 2.75 -29.90
N THR A 490 -47.79 3.23 -29.36
CA THR A 490 -47.84 3.80 -28.01
C THR A 490 -48.42 2.80 -27.03
N ALA A 491 -47.97 2.84 -25.78
CA ALA A 491 -48.63 2.15 -24.67
C ALA A 491 -50.12 2.51 -24.63
N ALA A 492 -50.97 1.51 -24.43
CA ALA A 492 -52.42 1.64 -24.35
C ALA A 492 -52.89 2.24 -23.02
#